data_AF-A0A6I5ZQB6-F1
#
_entry.id   AF-A0A6I5ZQB6-F1
#
_cell.length_a   1.000
_cell.length_b   1.000
_cell.length_c   1.000
_cell.angle_alpha   90.00
_cell.angle_beta   90.00
_cell.angle_gamma   90.00
#
_symmetry.space_group_name_H-M   'P 1'
#
loop_
_entity.id
_entity.type
_entity.pdbx_description
1 polymer ?
#
loop_
_entity_poly.entity_id
_entity_poly.type
_entity_poly.pdbx_seq_one_letter_code
_entity_poly.pdbx_strand_id
1 'polypeptide(L)'
;MANISKLSLAALRDWLLSQVREQVFWHNSKSDGTGTMVASVMVYIPRFRVPAGIWEGWPPVEIKSPGFWFDKYPCSQPDATSQSRGSTSPNSPGLVAAVSQAGVVPWTDINQPNSKIVCSNRKINGRSCHLITLEEARAVMFVKELIGHVLYGNNYWGRDYRDPASWEYYGEPDPVVASYTKQYSPTGYSRVLTGTGPNKWAHNGLAIGGAMDFISFWQWTDFEITDGRYQAVKKAAINDVDGITAADTAIVIDGVEKPEFWPVNNGLVLIKAEGTNTDEYVIYDSFVDNGDGTYTLSGCQRGQKGTAASAHANDALVQQITDYCVIPGGWTAKIADAGLDNTANPATFTYSDLVLGPGGANPAVNDVLQCQNEQLIITAVNGNSITVSRGANGSTVAAHAQGIGIARISPQMTNDNVAATGDYGAYQFNRIVSFRTEPELLALGLPASVSSGGSSRFGDGFWLRVYGQRAGLVGGDWANGSNVARGWAVNLIYPPSYANFFIAPRAALRL
;
A
#
# COMPACT_ATOMS: atom_id res chain seq x y z
N MET A 1 -28.19 10.13 -13.83
CA MET A 1 -27.77 9.04 -12.91
C MET A 1 -28.81 8.94 -11.81
N ALA A 2 -29.28 7.73 -11.47
CA ALA A 2 -30.14 7.53 -10.30
C ALA A 2 -29.42 8.03 -9.03
N ASN A 3 -30.17 8.58 -8.07
CA ASN A 3 -29.59 9.04 -6.81
C ASN A 3 -29.19 7.82 -5.96
N ILE A 4 -27.94 7.36 -6.13
CA ILE A 4 -27.39 6.13 -5.53
C ILE A 4 -27.47 6.15 -3.99
N SER A 5 -27.51 7.34 -3.36
CA SER A 5 -27.56 7.49 -1.90
C SER A 5 -28.88 7.01 -1.26
N LYS A 6 -29.91 6.71 -2.06
CA LYS A 6 -31.21 6.20 -1.59
C LYS A 6 -31.46 4.73 -1.94
N LEU A 7 -30.47 4.03 -2.51
CA LEU A 7 -30.63 2.63 -2.86
C LEU A 7 -30.59 1.76 -1.59
N SER A 8 -31.48 0.77 -1.52
CA SER A 8 -31.33 -0.34 -0.60
C SER A 8 -30.06 -1.12 -0.94
N LEU A 9 -29.53 -1.91 0.02
CA LEU A 9 -28.37 -2.76 -0.25
C LEU A 9 -28.63 -3.71 -1.43
N ALA A 10 -29.83 -4.29 -1.54
CA ALA A 10 -30.19 -5.14 -2.68
C ALA A 10 -30.11 -4.38 -4.01
N ALA A 11 -30.68 -3.16 -4.09
CA ALA A 11 -30.63 -2.36 -5.31
C ALA A 11 -29.20 -1.90 -5.65
N LEU A 12 -28.36 -1.64 -4.65
CA LEU A 12 -26.94 -1.34 -4.86
C LEU A 12 -26.19 -2.54 -5.45
N ARG A 13 -26.48 -3.77 -4.99
CA ARG A 13 -25.89 -5.00 -5.52
C ARG A 13 -26.25 -5.22 -6.98
N ASP A 14 -27.54 -5.16 -7.30
CA ASP A 14 -28.03 -5.33 -8.66
C ASP A 14 -27.43 -4.27 -9.59
N TRP A 15 -27.36 -3.02 -9.09
CA TRP A 15 -26.71 -1.94 -9.83
C TRP A 15 -25.23 -2.24 -10.09
N LEU A 16 -24.45 -2.61 -9.07
CA LEU A 16 -23.03 -2.94 -9.22
C LEU A 16 -22.82 -4.06 -10.25
N LEU A 17 -23.56 -5.16 -10.12
CA LEU A 17 -23.45 -6.30 -11.04
C LEU A 17 -23.86 -5.93 -12.47
N SER A 18 -24.83 -5.03 -12.66
CA SER A 18 -25.23 -4.54 -13.99
C SER A 18 -24.15 -3.67 -14.67
N GLN A 19 -23.24 -3.09 -13.89
CA GLN A 19 -22.18 -2.20 -14.39
C GLN A 19 -20.85 -2.93 -14.62
N VAL A 20 -20.74 -4.20 -14.23
CA VAL A 20 -19.55 -5.01 -14.48
C VAL A 20 -19.32 -5.11 -15.99
N ARG A 21 -18.12 -4.74 -16.44
CA ARG A 21 -17.71 -4.85 -17.84
C ARG A 21 -16.38 -5.55 -17.93
N GLU A 22 -16.18 -6.26 -19.02
CA GLU A 22 -14.90 -6.82 -19.44
C GLU A 22 -14.57 -6.23 -20.80
N GLN A 23 -13.32 -5.84 -21.00
CA GLN A 23 -12.86 -5.27 -22.26
C GLN A 23 -11.48 -5.81 -22.59
N VAL A 24 -11.30 -6.17 -23.86
CA VAL A 24 -9.99 -6.43 -24.43
C VAL A 24 -9.42 -5.11 -24.93
N PHE A 25 -8.26 -4.73 -24.42
CA PHE A 25 -7.50 -3.57 -24.86
C PHE A 25 -6.30 -4.01 -25.67
N TRP A 26 -6.23 -3.57 -26.93
CA TRP A 26 -5.08 -3.75 -27.80
C TRP A 26 -4.06 -2.64 -27.54
N HIS A 27 -2.82 -3.01 -27.27
CA HIS A 27 -1.72 -2.06 -27.00
C HIS A 27 -0.36 -2.64 -27.40
N ASN A 28 0.61 -1.76 -27.61
CA ASN A 28 1.95 -2.19 -28.03
C ASN A 28 2.65 -2.93 -26.88
N SER A 29 3.41 -3.97 -27.20
CA SER A 29 4.19 -4.74 -26.24
C SER A 29 5.43 -4.00 -25.71
N LYS A 30 5.77 -2.85 -26.31
CA LYS A 30 6.81 -1.93 -25.84
C LYS A 30 6.32 -0.48 -25.77
N SER A 31 6.82 0.26 -24.78
CA SER A 31 6.37 1.63 -24.48
C SER A 31 6.79 2.70 -25.49
N ASP A 32 7.75 2.39 -26.35
CA ASP A 32 8.27 3.21 -27.45
C ASP A 32 7.54 2.95 -28.79
N GLY A 33 6.62 1.98 -28.84
CA GLY A 33 5.89 1.61 -30.05
C GLY A 33 6.63 0.65 -30.99
N THR A 34 7.86 0.20 -30.66
CA THR A 34 8.63 -0.72 -31.51
C THR A 34 8.24 -2.19 -31.33
N GLY A 35 7.38 -2.49 -30.37
CA GLY A 35 6.88 -3.83 -30.09
C GLY A 35 5.75 -4.27 -31.03
N THR A 36 5.21 -5.44 -30.74
CA THR A 36 4.08 -6.07 -31.44
C THR A 36 2.76 -5.67 -30.78
N MET A 37 1.66 -5.83 -31.52
CA MET A 37 0.32 -5.64 -30.98
C MET A 37 -0.07 -6.80 -30.08
N VAL A 38 -0.44 -6.52 -28.83
CA VAL A 38 -0.88 -7.51 -27.84
C VAL A 38 -2.18 -7.08 -27.18
N ALA A 39 -2.85 -8.03 -26.52
CA ALA A 39 -4.16 -7.83 -25.91
C ALA A 39 -4.11 -8.05 -24.40
N SER A 40 -4.61 -7.08 -23.63
CA SER A 40 -4.87 -7.20 -22.20
C SER A 40 -6.37 -7.28 -21.93
N VAL A 41 -6.78 -8.23 -21.10
CA VAL A 41 -8.17 -8.32 -20.60
C VAL A 41 -8.29 -7.57 -19.28
N MET A 42 -9.13 -6.53 -19.26
CA MET A 42 -9.40 -5.74 -18.07
C MET A 42 -10.88 -5.77 -17.72
N VAL A 43 -11.18 -5.59 -16.44
CA VAL A 43 -12.53 -5.45 -15.92
C VAL A 43 -12.76 -4.02 -15.43
N TYR A 44 -13.95 -3.50 -15.65
CA TYR A 44 -14.31 -2.18 -15.15
C TYR A 44 -14.85 -2.30 -13.72
N ILE A 45 -14.18 -1.64 -12.79
CA ILE A 45 -14.71 -1.41 -11.45
C ILE A 45 -15.52 -0.10 -11.53
N PRO A 46 -16.85 -0.16 -11.35
CA PRO A 46 -17.69 1.03 -11.49
C PRO A 46 -17.41 2.05 -10.39
N ARG A 47 -17.87 3.29 -10.58
CA ARG A 47 -17.95 4.26 -9.48
C ARG A 47 -18.92 3.72 -8.44
N PHE A 48 -18.58 3.73 -7.16
CA PHE A 48 -19.52 3.31 -6.12
C PHE A 48 -19.31 4.06 -4.81
N ARG A 49 -20.25 3.86 -3.89
CA ARG A 49 -20.19 4.37 -2.53
C ARG A 49 -20.27 3.21 -1.56
N VAL A 50 -19.47 3.23 -0.51
CA VAL A 50 -19.67 2.39 0.67
C VAL A 50 -20.43 3.22 1.68
N PRO A 51 -21.71 2.89 1.98
CA PRO A 51 -22.49 3.65 2.95
C PRO A 51 -21.82 3.62 4.34
N ALA A 52 -21.89 4.75 5.05
CA ALA A 52 -21.43 4.80 6.43
C ALA A 52 -22.18 3.78 7.31
N GLY A 53 -21.47 3.16 8.24
CA GLY A 53 -22.01 2.24 9.23
C GLY A 53 -22.45 0.86 8.72
N ILE A 54 -22.34 0.59 7.41
CA ILE A 54 -22.91 -0.62 6.80
C ILE A 54 -22.30 -1.92 7.34
N TRP A 55 -21.08 -1.87 7.87
CA TRP A 55 -20.35 -3.02 8.38
C TRP A 55 -20.03 -2.82 9.87
N GLU A 56 -21.04 -3.05 10.71
CA GLU A 56 -20.93 -2.97 12.17
C GLU A 56 -20.46 -1.58 12.65
N GLY A 57 -21.00 -0.52 12.06
CA GLY A 57 -20.63 0.87 12.38
C GLY A 57 -19.43 1.39 11.59
N TRP A 58 -18.77 0.56 10.79
CA TRP A 58 -17.72 0.98 9.85
C TRP A 58 -18.24 0.98 8.39
N PRO A 59 -17.76 1.89 7.52
CA PRO A 59 -16.93 3.05 7.82
C PRO A 59 -17.72 4.16 8.54
N PRO A 60 -17.08 5.04 9.33
CA PRO A 60 -17.77 6.11 10.06
C PRO A 60 -18.36 7.19 9.15
N VAL A 61 -17.80 7.35 7.95
CA VAL A 61 -18.31 8.22 6.89
C VAL A 61 -18.33 7.46 5.58
N GLU A 62 -19.11 7.96 4.62
CA GLU A 62 -19.24 7.33 3.31
C GLU A 62 -17.90 7.33 2.55
N ILE A 63 -17.49 6.18 2.03
CA ILE A 63 -16.34 6.07 1.12
C ILE A 63 -16.84 6.22 -0.31
N LYS A 64 -16.19 7.09 -1.09
CA LYS A 64 -16.49 7.29 -2.50
C LYS A 64 -15.34 6.73 -3.33
N SER A 65 -15.62 5.70 -4.13
CA SER A 65 -14.63 5.12 -5.02
C SER A 65 -14.87 5.60 -6.46
N PRO A 66 -13.85 6.16 -7.14
CA PRO A 66 -13.94 6.44 -8.56
C PRO A 66 -14.02 5.13 -9.35
N GLY A 67 -14.46 5.20 -10.60
CA GLY A 67 -14.50 4.05 -11.48
C GLY A 67 -13.21 3.98 -12.28
N PHE A 68 -12.68 2.77 -12.47
CA PHE A 68 -11.39 2.53 -13.11
C PHE A 68 -11.38 1.16 -13.80
N TRP A 69 -10.46 0.98 -14.74
CA TRP A 69 -10.16 -0.32 -15.31
C TRP A 69 -9.10 -1.02 -14.47
N PHE A 70 -9.28 -2.32 -14.25
CA PHE A 70 -8.42 -3.16 -13.45
C PHE A 70 -8.10 -4.45 -14.22
N ASP A 71 -6.87 -4.92 -14.17
CA ASP A 71 -6.53 -6.16 -14.87
C ASP A 71 -7.34 -7.34 -14.34
N LYS A 72 -7.91 -8.12 -15.27
CA LYS A 72 -8.67 -9.33 -14.93
C LYS A 72 -7.75 -10.35 -14.27
N TYR A 73 -6.54 -10.51 -14.77
CA TYR A 73 -5.55 -11.49 -14.31
C TYR A 73 -4.29 -10.77 -13.78
N PRO A 74 -3.46 -11.42 -12.95
CA PRO A 74 -2.12 -10.93 -12.66
C PRO A 74 -1.35 -10.70 -13.98
N CYS A 75 -0.48 -9.70 -14.01
CA CYS A 75 0.27 -9.38 -15.21
C CYS A 75 1.16 -10.57 -15.65
N SER A 76 1.28 -10.78 -16.96
CA SER A 76 2.22 -11.66 -17.63
C SER A 76 3.11 -10.86 -18.58
N GLN A 77 4.20 -11.46 -19.07
CA GLN A 77 4.92 -10.88 -20.21
C GLN A 77 4.09 -11.00 -21.49
N PRO A 78 4.33 -10.15 -22.50
CA PRO A 78 3.60 -10.19 -23.77
C PRO A 78 3.66 -11.52 -24.52
N ASP A 79 4.74 -12.27 -24.34
CA ASP A 79 5.02 -13.56 -24.99
C ASP A 79 4.96 -14.74 -24.01
N ALA A 80 4.33 -14.55 -22.85
CA ALA A 80 4.13 -15.63 -21.89
C ALA A 80 3.25 -16.75 -22.48
N THR A 81 3.50 -17.97 -22.05
CA THR A 81 2.72 -19.16 -22.43
C THR A 81 2.36 -19.95 -21.17
N SER A 82 1.63 -21.05 -21.33
CA SER A 82 1.39 -22.00 -20.22
C SER A 82 2.66 -22.69 -19.72
N GLN A 83 3.78 -22.58 -20.45
CA GLN A 83 5.04 -23.26 -20.12
C GLN A 83 6.20 -22.29 -19.81
N SER A 84 6.05 -21.00 -20.07
CA SER A 84 7.12 -20.01 -19.92
C SER A 84 6.59 -18.66 -19.50
N ARG A 85 7.33 -17.98 -18.62
CA ARG A 85 7.08 -16.60 -18.20
C ARG A 85 7.21 -15.58 -19.34
N GLY A 86 7.87 -15.95 -20.42
CA GLY A 86 8.24 -15.06 -21.52
C GLY A 86 9.76 -14.90 -21.64
N SER A 87 10.19 -14.14 -22.64
CA SER A 87 11.62 -13.98 -23.00
C SER A 87 12.35 -12.86 -22.27
N THR A 88 11.63 -11.98 -21.56
CA THR A 88 12.21 -10.82 -20.87
C THR A 88 12.73 -11.20 -19.50
N SER A 89 13.88 -10.64 -19.09
CA SER A 89 14.38 -10.80 -17.72
C SER A 89 13.33 -10.28 -16.71
N PRO A 90 12.92 -11.07 -15.70
CA PRO A 90 11.76 -10.74 -14.90
C PRO A 90 11.87 -9.42 -14.13
N ASN A 91 13.07 -9.07 -13.65
CA ASN A 91 13.33 -7.85 -12.88
C ASN A 91 14.17 -6.81 -13.64
N SER A 92 14.12 -6.83 -14.97
CA SER A 92 14.78 -5.83 -15.82
C SER A 92 13.93 -5.58 -17.07
N PRO A 93 12.74 -4.98 -16.89
CA PRO A 93 11.72 -4.96 -17.93
C PRO A 93 12.05 -4.04 -19.12
N GLY A 94 12.93 -3.05 -18.94
CA GLY A 94 13.21 -2.05 -19.97
C GLY A 94 11.93 -1.41 -20.48
N LEU A 95 11.68 -1.54 -21.78
CA LEU A 95 10.51 -0.98 -22.45
C LEU A 95 9.30 -1.92 -22.49
N VAL A 96 9.43 -3.17 -22.01
CA VAL A 96 8.39 -4.19 -22.14
C VAL A 96 7.18 -3.84 -21.28
N ALA A 97 6.00 -3.87 -21.90
CA ALA A 97 4.72 -3.60 -21.26
C ALA A 97 4.14 -4.88 -20.65
N ALA A 98 3.58 -4.77 -19.43
CA ALA A 98 2.81 -5.85 -18.84
C ALA A 98 1.50 -6.11 -19.61
N VAL A 99 1.05 -7.37 -19.62
CA VAL A 99 -0.21 -7.79 -20.26
C VAL A 99 -1.07 -8.59 -19.28
N SER A 100 -2.40 -8.49 -19.36
CA SER A 100 -3.32 -9.30 -18.55
C SER A 100 -3.95 -10.41 -19.40
N GLN A 101 -3.52 -11.66 -19.19
CA GLN A 101 -3.92 -12.83 -19.99
C GLN A 101 -4.23 -14.05 -19.10
N ALA A 102 -5.09 -14.94 -19.58
CA ALA A 102 -5.41 -16.21 -18.92
C ALA A 102 -4.56 -17.37 -19.44
N GLY A 103 -4.37 -18.39 -18.61
CA GLY A 103 -3.73 -19.65 -18.95
C GLY A 103 -2.22 -19.55 -19.17
N VAL A 104 -1.57 -18.51 -18.66
CA VAL A 104 -0.14 -18.25 -18.86
C VAL A 104 0.59 -18.15 -17.53
N VAL A 105 1.91 -18.31 -17.58
CA VAL A 105 2.79 -18.09 -16.43
C VAL A 105 2.78 -16.60 -16.07
N PRO A 106 2.46 -16.22 -14.81
CA PRO A 106 2.47 -14.83 -14.38
C PRO A 106 3.88 -14.24 -14.38
N TRP A 107 3.97 -12.92 -14.56
CA TRP A 107 5.22 -12.17 -14.44
C TRP A 107 5.60 -12.01 -12.97
N THR A 108 6.34 -12.98 -12.45
CA THR A 108 6.86 -12.98 -11.07
C THR A 108 8.36 -12.73 -11.02
N ASP A 109 8.97 -12.73 -9.82
CA ASP A 109 10.36 -12.32 -9.59
C ASP A 109 10.64 -10.89 -10.04
N ILE A 110 9.71 -10.00 -9.74
CA ILE A 110 9.79 -8.57 -10.05
C ILE A 110 9.60 -7.75 -8.80
N ASN A 111 10.40 -6.69 -8.65
CA ASN A 111 10.33 -5.77 -7.53
C ASN A 111 9.33 -4.64 -7.77
N GLN A 112 9.04 -3.84 -6.74
CA GLN A 112 7.99 -2.83 -6.84
C GLN A 112 8.34 -1.70 -7.84
N PRO A 113 9.57 -1.14 -7.88
CA PRO A 113 9.92 -0.15 -8.90
C PRO A 113 9.75 -0.67 -10.34
N ASN A 114 10.22 -1.89 -10.63
CA ASN A 114 10.05 -2.49 -11.95
C ASN A 114 8.59 -2.84 -12.24
N SER A 115 7.80 -3.16 -11.22
CA SER A 115 6.35 -3.34 -11.32
C SER A 115 5.64 -2.05 -11.76
N LYS A 116 6.05 -0.89 -11.22
CA LYS A 116 5.57 0.43 -11.69
C LYS A 116 5.95 0.65 -13.16
N ILE A 117 7.17 0.31 -13.55
CA ILE A 117 7.66 0.42 -14.93
C ILE A 117 6.82 -0.43 -15.90
N VAL A 118 6.70 -1.75 -15.69
CA VAL A 118 5.96 -2.62 -16.63
C VAL A 118 4.49 -2.22 -16.79
N CYS A 119 3.86 -1.73 -15.71
CA CYS A 119 2.49 -1.23 -15.77
C CYS A 119 2.41 0.08 -16.57
N SER A 120 3.32 1.03 -16.33
CA SER A 120 3.40 2.30 -17.05
C SER A 120 3.80 2.17 -18.53
N ASN A 121 4.56 1.13 -18.88
CA ASN A 121 4.93 0.83 -20.25
C ASN A 121 3.72 0.47 -21.12
N ARG A 122 2.65 -0.06 -20.52
CA ARG A 122 1.38 -0.31 -21.20
C ARG A 122 0.61 0.99 -21.35
N LYS A 123 0.48 1.44 -22.60
CA LYS A 123 -0.29 2.62 -22.98
C LYS A 123 -1.57 2.21 -23.69
N ILE A 124 -2.72 2.63 -23.16
CA ILE A 124 -4.03 2.44 -23.77
C ILE A 124 -4.56 3.81 -24.17
N ASN A 125 -4.83 4.01 -25.46
CA ASN A 125 -5.30 5.29 -26.01
C ASN A 125 -4.43 6.49 -25.59
N GLY A 126 -3.11 6.33 -25.62
CA GLY A 126 -2.14 7.37 -25.24
C GLY A 126 -1.94 7.58 -23.73
N ARG A 127 -2.71 6.89 -22.89
CA ARG A 127 -2.58 6.96 -21.43
C ARG A 127 -1.83 5.75 -20.89
N SER A 128 -0.81 5.99 -20.09
CA SER A 128 -0.12 4.92 -19.36
C SER A 128 -1.05 4.33 -18.31
N CYS A 129 -1.04 3.00 -18.18
CA CYS A 129 -1.56 2.34 -16.99
C CYS A 129 -0.61 2.59 -15.81
N HIS A 130 -1.01 2.20 -14.60
CA HIS A 130 -0.17 2.31 -13.41
C HIS A 130 -0.25 1.02 -12.59
N LEU A 131 0.76 0.77 -11.77
CA LEU A 131 0.69 -0.30 -10.77
C LEU A 131 -0.51 0.01 -9.86
N ILE A 132 -1.30 -1.01 -9.54
CA ILE A 132 -2.48 -0.82 -8.69
C ILE A 132 -2.12 -0.06 -7.41
N THR A 133 -2.91 0.97 -7.08
CA THR A 133 -2.79 1.62 -5.78
C THR A 133 -3.43 0.74 -4.70
N LEU A 134 -3.04 0.94 -3.44
CA LEU A 134 -3.71 0.25 -2.33
C LEU A 134 -5.20 0.59 -2.27
N GLU A 135 -5.57 1.84 -2.57
CA GLU A 135 -6.96 2.31 -2.67
C GLU A 135 -7.75 1.53 -3.73
N GLU A 136 -7.21 1.35 -4.94
CA GLU A 136 -7.86 0.59 -6.02
C GLU A 136 -7.97 -0.89 -5.67
N ALA A 137 -6.93 -1.47 -5.07
CA ALA A 137 -6.97 -2.84 -4.58
C ALA A 137 -8.09 -3.05 -3.53
N ARG A 138 -8.27 -2.08 -2.62
CA ARG A 138 -9.36 -2.11 -1.62
C ARG A 138 -10.72 -1.83 -2.21
N ALA A 139 -10.81 -1.01 -3.25
CA ALA A 139 -12.07 -0.80 -3.96
C ALA A 139 -12.64 -2.12 -4.49
N VAL A 140 -11.81 -3.01 -5.04
CA VAL A 140 -12.23 -4.36 -5.47
C VAL A 140 -12.77 -5.19 -4.29
N MET A 141 -12.13 -5.11 -3.13
CA MET A 141 -12.58 -5.82 -1.92
C MET A 141 -13.86 -5.23 -1.33
N PHE A 142 -14.06 -3.91 -1.41
CA PHE A 142 -15.32 -3.28 -1.04
C PHE A 142 -16.47 -3.73 -1.95
N VAL A 143 -16.26 -3.82 -3.25
CA VAL A 143 -17.27 -4.37 -4.17
C VAL A 143 -17.64 -5.79 -3.76
N LYS A 144 -16.64 -6.65 -3.50
CA LYS A 144 -16.83 -8.03 -3.00
C LYS A 144 -17.69 -8.06 -1.72
N GLU A 145 -17.44 -7.19 -0.76
CA GLU A 145 -18.22 -7.10 0.48
C GLU A 145 -19.65 -6.59 0.24
N LEU A 146 -19.82 -5.57 -0.61
CA LEU A 146 -21.11 -4.98 -0.92
C LEU A 146 -22.03 -6.00 -1.61
N ILE A 147 -21.51 -6.78 -2.55
CA ILE A 147 -22.27 -7.86 -3.21
C ILE A 147 -22.46 -9.10 -2.33
N GLY A 148 -21.77 -9.19 -1.20
CA GLY A 148 -21.85 -10.33 -0.29
C GLY A 148 -21.17 -11.60 -0.83
N HIS A 149 -20.20 -11.45 -1.72
CA HIS A 149 -19.45 -12.58 -2.25
C HIS A 149 -18.36 -13.02 -1.25
N VAL A 150 -18.09 -14.32 -1.18
CA VAL A 150 -16.95 -14.88 -0.44
C VAL A 150 -15.90 -15.23 -1.46
N LEU A 151 -14.77 -14.52 -1.39
CA LEU A 151 -13.66 -14.69 -2.33
C LEU A 151 -12.81 -15.90 -1.94
N TYR A 152 -12.44 -16.70 -2.93
CA TYR A 152 -11.52 -17.82 -2.83
C TYR A 152 -10.26 -17.54 -3.65
N GLY A 153 -9.27 -18.40 -3.51
CA GLY A 153 -8.10 -18.38 -4.39
C GLY A 153 -7.10 -19.47 -4.04
N ASN A 154 -5.99 -19.51 -4.75
CA ASN A 154 -4.86 -20.37 -4.40
C ASN A 154 -4.12 -19.85 -3.16
N ASN A 155 -4.66 -20.16 -1.97
CA ASN A 155 -4.01 -19.95 -0.68
C ASN A 155 -3.58 -21.27 0.00
N TYR A 156 -3.75 -22.40 -0.68
CA TYR A 156 -3.41 -23.71 -0.17
C TYR A 156 -2.94 -24.63 -1.30
N TRP A 157 -1.72 -24.40 -1.76
CA TRP A 157 -0.96 -25.23 -2.69
C TRP A 157 -1.83 -25.74 -3.85
N GLY A 158 -2.23 -24.84 -4.73
CA GLY A 158 -3.05 -25.08 -5.92
C GLY A 158 -4.55 -24.84 -5.77
N ARG A 159 -5.08 -24.77 -4.53
CA ARG A 159 -6.50 -24.57 -4.23
C ARG A 159 -6.73 -23.59 -3.09
N ASP A 160 -7.99 -23.34 -2.74
CA ASP A 160 -8.33 -22.65 -1.49
C ASP A 160 -8.33 -23.61 -0.30
N TYR A 161 -7.88 -23.17 0.87
CA TYR A 161 -7.80 -23.98 2.09
C TYR A 161 -9.16 -24.53 2.55
N ARG A 162 -10.26 -23.81 2.23
CA ARG A 162 -11.64 -24.21 2.57
C ARG A 162 -12.19 -25.29 1.67
N ASP A 163 -11.60 -25.49 0.51
CA ASP A 163 -12.08 -26.45 -0.46
C ASP A 163 -11.61 -27.87 -0.15
N PRO A 164 -12.38 -28.90 -0.52
CA PRO A 164 -11.88 -30.26 -0.47
C PRO A 164 -10.75 -30.43 -1.50
N ALA A 165 -9.90 -31.44 -1.26
CA ALA A 165 -8.84 -31.80 -2.19
C ALA A 165 -9.41 -32.61 -3.37
N SER A 166 -10.12 -31.93 -4.27
CA SER A 166 -10.70 -32.48 -5.50
C SER A 166 -10.30 -31.64 -6.70
N TRP A 167 -10.11 -32.28 -7.85
CA TRP A 167 -9.51 -31.68 -9.06
C TRP A 167 -10.23 -30.41 -9.52
N GLU A 168 -11.55 -30.30 -9.33
CA GLU A 168 -12.37 -29.15 -9.71
C GLU A 168 -12.09 -27.87 -8.91
N TYR A 169 -11.31 -27.96 -7.83
CA TYR A 169 -10.93 -26.83 -6.98
C TYR A 169 -9.49 -26.36 -7.17
N TYR A 170 -8.72 -27.06 -8.02
CA TYR A 170 -7.36 -26.69 -8.34
C TYR A 170 -7.32 -25.76 -9.57
N GLY A 171 -6.37 -24.82 -9.55
CA GLY A 171 -5.90 -24.19 -10.78
C GLY A 171 -4.93 -25.10 -11.53
N GLU A 172 -4.67 -24.77 -12.80
CA GLU A 172 -3.67 -25.47 -13.61
C GLU A 172 -2.26 -25.13 -13.06
N PRO A 173 -1.39 -26.12 -12.76
CA PRO A 173 -0.11 -25.85 -12.12
C PRO A 173 0.83 -25.06 -13.03
N ASP A 174 1.60 -24.16 -12.44
CA ASP A 174 2.67 -23.46 -13.15
C ASP A 174 3.91 -24.36 -13.25
N PRO A 175 4.35 -24.76 -14.46
CA PRO A 175 5.46 -25.68 -14.63
C PRO A 175 6.84 -25.05 -14.35
N VAL A 176 6.96 -23.72 -14.35
CA VAL A 176 8.23 -23.00 -14.13
C VAL A 176 8.71 -23.10 -12.68
N VAL A 177 7.81 -23.43 -11.74
CA VAL A 177 8.15 -23.67 -10.33
C VAL A 177 8.07 -25.14 -9.93
N ALA A 178 8.10 -26.07 -10.89
CA ALA A 178 7.97 -27.51 -10.62
C ALA A 178 9.03 -28.05 -9.63
N SER A 179 10.27 -27.54 -9.67
CA SER A 179 11.33 -27.93 -8.72
C SER A 179 10.99 -27.53 -7.28
N TYR A 180 10.53 -26.29 -7.09
CA TYR A 180 10.03 -25.80 -5.80
C TYR A 180 8.81 -26.61 -5.34
N THR A 181 7.85 -26.85 -6.23
CA THR A 181 6.68 -27.68 -5.96
C THR A 181 7.08 -29.06 -5.44
N LYS A 182 8.01 -29.74 -6.12
CA LYS A 182 8.50 -31.07 -5.70
C LYS A 182 9.13 -31.06 -4.31
N GLN A 183 9.82 -29.97 -3.96
CA GLN A 183 10.55 -29.87 -2.69
C GLN A 183 9.65 -29.53 -1.51
N TYR A 184 8.66 -28.64 -1.70
CA TYR A 184 7.94 -28.02 -0.59
C TYR A 184 6.43 -28.30 -0.59
N SER A 185 5.84 -28.72 -1.71
CA SER A 185 4.39 -28.83 -1.80
C SER A 185 3.86 -30.09 -1.12
N PRO A 186 2.88 -29.96 -0.20
CA PRO A 186 2.16 -31.09 0.35
C PRO A 186 1.10 -31.66 -0.62
N THR A 187 0.74 -30.95 -1.69
CA THR A 187 -0.34 -31.34 -2.63
C THR A 187 0.16 -31.63 -4.04
N GLY A 188 1.43 -31.36 -4.35
CA GLY A 188 1.99 -31.42 -5.71
C GLY A 188 1.72 -30.18 -6.55
N TYR A 189 1.21 -29.10 -5.96
CA TYR A 189 0.96 -27.80 -6.61
C TYR A 189 1.62 -26.68 -5.81
N SER A 190 1.95 -25.55 -6.45
CA SER A 190 2.37 -24.34 -5.74
C SER A 190 1.68 -23.13 -6.37
N ARG A 191 2.34 -22.47 -7.31
CA ARG A 191 1.75 -21.47 -8.20
C ARG A 191 0.89 -22.14 -9.27
N VAL A 192 -0.10 -21.40 -9.76
CA VAL A 192 -1.00 -21.81 -10.85
C VAL A 192 -0.98 -20.78 -11.97
N LEU A 193 -1.33 -21.22 -13.18
CA LEU A 193 -1.47 -20.34 -14.34
C LEU A 193 -2.62 -19.36 -14.12
N THR A 194 -2.45 -18.14 -14.64
CA THR A 194 -3.41 -17.06 -14.43
C THR A 194 -4.83 -17.41 -14.90
N GLY A 195 -5.83 -17.15 -14.07
CA GLY A 195 -7.24 -17.31 -14.40
C GLY A 195 -7.73 -18.75 -14.53
N THR A 196 -6.92 -19.75 -14.17
CA THR A 196 -7.27 -21.17 -14.36
C THR A 196 -8.07 -21.79 -13.21
N GLY A 197 -8.14 -21.10 -12.06
CA GLY A 197 -8.98 -21.56 -10.96
C GLY A 197 -10.48 -21.34 -11.18
N PRO A 198 -11.33 -21.89 -10.29
CA PRO A 198 -12.78 -21.78 -10.43
C PRO A 198 -13.30 -20.35 -10.33
N ASN A 199 -14.51 -20.08 -10.84
CA ASN A 199 -15.13 -18.73 -10.85
C ASN A 199 -15.24 -18.05 -9.47
N LYS A 200 -15.26 -18.80 -8.38
CA LYS A 200 -15.22 -18.24 -7.01
C LYS A 200 -13.88 -17.57 -6.65
N TRP A 201 -12.86 -17.72 -7.49
CA TRP A 201 -11.61 -16.97 -7.39
C TRP A 201 -11.72 -15.59 -8.04
N ALA A 202 -12.81 -15.31 -8.75
CA ALA A 202 -13.16 -13.99 -9.22
C ALA A 202 -13.73 -13.15 -8.07
N HIS A 203 -13.34 -11.88 -7.95
CA HIS A 203 -13.79 -10.99 -6.86
C HIS A 203 -15.33 -10.88 -6.72
N ASN A 204 -16.07 -11.17 -7.78
CA ASN A 204 -17.53 -11.13 -7.83
C ASN A 204 -18.20 -12.50 -8.04
N GLY A 205 -17.41 -13.58 -8.06
CA GLY A 205 -17.90 -14.94 -8.30
C GLY A 205 -18.35 -15.24 -9.74
N LEU A 206 -18.14 -14.31 -10.68
CA LEU A 206 -18.55 -14.45 -12.08
C LEU A 206 -17.34 -14.66 -12.99
N ALA A 207 -17.49 -15.52 -13.99
CA ALA A 207 -16.46 -15.73 -15.02
C ALA A 207 -16.21 -14.47 -15.86
N ILE A 208 -17.28 -13.72 -16.17
CA ILE A 208 -17.23 -12.50 -16.99
C ILE A 208 -17.17 -11.29 -16.07
N GLY A 209 -16.21 -10.40 -16.32
CA GLY A 209 -16.04 -9.15 -15.58
C GLY A 209 -15.63 -9.33 -14.11
N GLY A 210 -15.29 -10.55 -13.71
CA GLY A 210 -14.66 -10.83 -12.43
C GLY A 210 -13.13 -10.83 -12.53
N ALA A 211 -12.47 -9.94 -11.79
CA ALA A 211 -11.02 -10.03 -11.58
C ALA A 211 -10.65 -11.30 -10.80
N MET A 212 -9.82 -12.15 -11.40
CA MET A 212 -9.38 -13.46 -10.90
C MET A 212 -8.07 -13.34 -10.11
N ASP A 213 -7.75 -14.36 -9.32
CA ASP A 213 -6.44 -14.56 -8.66
C ASP A 213 -6.00 -13.43 -7.74
N PHE A 214 -6.96 -12.75 -7.10
CA PHE A 214 -6.59 -11.79 -6.08
C PHE A 214 -5.93 -12.49 -4.87
N ILE A 215 -6.40 -13.70 -4.54
CA ILE A 215 -5.88 -14.58 -3.49
C ILE A 215 -5.11 -15.75 -4.12
N SER A 216 -4.14 -15.48 -5.00
CA SER A 216 -3.24 -16.52 -5.54
C SER A 216 -1.78 -16.06 -5.59
N PHE A 217 -1.59 -14.74 -5.47
CA PHE A 217 -0.32 -14.04 -5.52
C PHE A 217 -0.30 -12.94 -4.48
N TRP A 218 0.87 -12.72 -3.92
CA TRP A 218 1.16 -11.39 -3.40
C TRP A 218 1.28 -10.43 -4.57
N GLN A 219 0.64 -9.26 -4.45
CA GLN A 219 0.63 -8.26 -5.51
C GLN A 219 1.19 -6.95 -5.01
N TRP A 220 2.21 -6.45 -5.71
CA TRP A 220 2.75 -5.12 -5.44
C TRP A 220 1.67 -4.06 -5.60
N THR A 221 1.65 -3.14 -4.66
CA THR A 221 0.84 -1.92 -4.73
C THR A 221 1.74 -0.70 -4.76
N ASP A 222 1.24 0.40 -5.32
CA ASP A 222 1.87 1.72 -5.17
C ASP A 222 1.55 2.31 -3.80
N PHE A 223 2.12 1.69 -2.77
CA PHE A 223 2.00 2.07 -1.37
C PHE A 223 3.30 1.74 -0.65
N GLU A 224 3.82 2.69 0.12
CA GLU A 224 5.08 2.55 0.82
C GLU A 224 4.98 3.15 2.22
N ILE A 225 5.71 2.55 3.16
CA ILE A 225 5.94 3.08 4.50
C ILE A 225 7.44 3.17 4.75
N THR A 226 7.83 4.06 5.66
CA THR A 226 9.20 4.13 6.19
C THR A 226 9.13 4.15 7.69
N ASP A 227 9.82 3.23 8.36
CA ASP A 227 9.87 3.17 9.84
C ASP A 227 8.48 3.12 10.50
N GLY A 228 7.55 2.36 9.91
CA GLY A 228 6.17 2.26 10.39
C GLY A 228 5.30 3.49 10.14
N ARG A 229 5.78 4.46 9.34
CA ARG A 229 5.07 5.68 8.94
C ARG A 229 4.66 5.60 7.48
N TYR A 230 3.38 5.81 7.22
CA TYR A 230 2.84 6.16 5.91
C TYR A 230 2.81 7.68 5.78
N GLN A 231 3.29 8.20 4.65
CA GLN A 231 3.20 9.62 4.33
C GLN A 231 2.17 9.84 3.22
N ALA A 232 1.06 10.47 3.57
CA ALA A 232 0.06 10.89 2.60
C ALA A 232 0.49 12.22 1.97
N VAL A 233 0.72 12.21 0.66
CA VAL A 233 1.15 13.37 -0.11
C VAL A 233 0.04 13.77 -1.08
N LYS A 234 -0.35 15.04 -1.04
CA LYS A 234 -1.31 15.66 -1.94
C LYS A 234 -0.64 16.83 -2.66
N LYS A 235 -0.89 17.00 -3.95
CA LYS A 235 -0.22 18.02 -4.75
C LYS A 235 -1.07 19.28 -4.94
N ALA A 236 -0.38 20.39 -5.14
CA ALA A 236 -0.89 21.66 -5.61
C ALA A 236 0.25 22.38 -6.36
N ALA A 237 0.00 23.55 -6.91
CA ALA A 237 1.03 24.41 -7.48
C ALA A 237 0.92 25.82 -6.93
N ILE A 238 2.04 26.55 -6.84
CA ILE A 238 2.02 27.98 -6.54
C ILE A 238 1.27 28.69 -7.65
N ASN A 239 0.31 29.54 -7.28
CA ASN A 239 -0.43 30.39 -8.19
C ASN A 239 -0.14 31.86 -7.85
N ASP A 240 1.01 32.33 -8.32
CA ASP A 240 1.48 33.71 -8.19
C ASP A 240 2.35 34.04 -9.40
N VAL A 241 1.91 35.00 -10.23
CA VAL A 241 2.53 35.34 -11.53
C VAL A 241 4.02 35.68 -11.38
N ASP A 242 4.39 36.35 -10.30
CA ASP A 242 5.78 36.74 -10.04
C ASP A 242 6.51 35.74 -9.11
N GLY A 243 5.84 34.64 -8.75
CA GLY A 243 6.29 33.68 -7.75
C GLY A 243 6.21 34.23 -6.33
N ILE A 244 6.78 33.49 -5.38
CA ILE A 244 6.90 33.90 -3.98
C ILE A 244 8.37 34.18 -3.62
N THR A 245 8.57 34.99 -2.60
CA THR A 245 9.86 35.35 -1.99
C THR A 245 9.93 34.86 -0.56
N ALA A 246 11.11 34.82 0.06
CA ALA A 246 11.26 34.39 1.47
C ALA A 246 10.46 35.23 2.50
N ALA A 247 9.93 36.40 2.12
CA ALA A 247 9.16 37.28 2.99
C ALA A 247 7.65 36.98 3.00
N ASP A 248 7.16 36.17 2.05
CA ASP A 248 5.74 35.91 1.90
C ASP A 248 5.21 35.06 3.06
N THR A 249 4.21 35.63 3.75
CA THR A 249 3.50 35.02 4.88
C THR A 249 2.13 34.45 4.48
N ALA A 250 1.74 34.65 3.22
CA ALA A 250 0.61 34.00 2.59
C ALA A 250 1.05 33.48 1.22
N ILE A 251 0.60 32.28 0.85
CA ILE A 251 0.94 31.65 -0.42
C ILE A 251 -0.36 31.20 -1.07
N VAL A 252 -0.64 31.70 -2.27
CA VAL A 252 -1.79 31.27 -3.07
C VAL A 252 -1.38 30.05 -3.89
N ILE A 253 -2.23 29.03 -3.89
CA ILE A 253 -2.02 27.78 -4.61
C ILE A 253 -3.26 27.43 -5.43
N ASP A 254 -3.06 26.69 -6.50
CA ASP A 254 -4.13 26.10 -7.32
C ASP A 254 -3.87 24.60 -7.58
N GLY A 255 -4.75 23.98 -8.37
CA GLY A 255 -4.62 22.56 -8.70
C GLY A 255 -4.64 21.63 -7.48
N VAL A 256 -5.26 22.05 -6.38
CA VAL A 256 -5.21 21.36 -5.08
C VAL A 256 -5.88 20.00 -5.13
N GLU A 257 -5.10 18.94 -4.93
CA GLU A 257 -5.59 17.58 -4.84
C GLU A 257 -6.26 17.32 -3.48
N LYS A 258 -7.50 16.82 -3.51
CA LYS A 258 -8.28 16.40 -2.33
C LYS A 258 -8.27 17.47 -1.21
N PRO A 259 -8.73 18.71 -1.48
CA PRO A 259 -8.68 19.82 -0.52
C PRO A 259 -9.37 19.51 0.81
N GLU A 260 -10.35 18.59 0.83
CA GLU A 260 -11.03 18.12 2.04
C GLU A 260 -10.11 17.39 3.05
N PHE A 261 -8.91 16.99 2.63
CA PHE A 261 -7.91 16.32 3.48
C PHE A 261 -6.69 17.19 3.78
N TRP A 262 -6.71 18.46 3.41
CA TRP A 262 -5.69 19.42 3.85
C TRP A 262 -6.00 19.86 5.28
N PRO A 263 -5.02 19.88 6.20
CA PRO A 263 -5.22 20.40 7.54
C PRO A 263 -5.74 21.83 7.49
N VAL A 264 -6.89 22.09 8.12
CA VAL A 264 -7.45 23.45 8.16
C VAL A 264 -6.50 24.40 8.91
N ASN A 265 -5.76 23.89 9.90
CA ASN A 265 -4.78 24.66 10.67
C ASN A 265 -3.49 23.86 10.89
N ASN A 266 -2.37 24.56 11.06
CA ASN A 266 -1.04 23.99 11.37
C ASN A 266 -0.61 22.90 10.39
N GLY A 267 -0.92 23.07 9.10
CA GLY A 267 -0.54 22.09 8.10
C GLY A 267 0.90 22.28 7.64
N LEU A 268 1.49 21.19 7.16
CA LEU A 268 2.83 21.16 6.60
C LEU A 268 2.75 21.01 5.08
N VAL A 269 3.48 21.87 4.36
CA VAL A 269 3.77 21.68 2.94
C VAL A 269 5.26 21.63 2.69
N LEU A 270 5.64 20.94 1.63
CA LEU A 270 6.95 20.97 1.01
C LEU A 270 6.82 21.63 -0.36
N ILE A 271 7.50 22.75 -0.56
CA ILE A 271 7.67 23.35 -1.88
C ILE A 271 8.89 22.67 -2.50
N LYS A 272 8.70 22.02 -3.64
CA LYS A 272 9.74 21.22 -4.30
C LYS A 272 10.73 22.10 -5.03
N ALA A 273 12.01 21.77 -4.91
CA ALA A 273 13.12 22.40 -5.60
C ALA A 273 12.88 22.52 -7.12
N GLU A 274 13.11 23.71 -7.64
CA GLU A 274 13.04 24.03 -9.06
C GLU A 274 14.17 24.98 -9.48
N GLY A 275 14.77 24.72 -10.65
CA GLY A 275 15.91 25.51 -11.13
C GLY A 275 17.09 25.49 -10.14
N THR A 276 17.41 26.66 -9.58
CA THR A 276 18.45 26.83 -8.56
C THR A 276 17.93 26.82 -7.13
N ASN A 277 16.61 26.76 -6.93
CA ASN A 277 15.98 26.77 -5.61
C ASN A 277 16.06 25.38 -4.98
N THR A 278 16.03 25.33 -3.65
CA THR A 278 16.06 24.09 -2.87
C THR A 278 14.68 23.74 -2.33
N ASP A 279 14.49 22.49 -1.91
CA ASP A 279 13.28 22.08 -1.19
C ASP A 279 13.07 22.94 0.06
N GLU A 280 11.84 23.41 0.27
CA GLU A 280 11.47 24.23 1.43
C GLU A 280 10.25 23.65 2.15
N TYR A 281 10.38 23.37 3.45
CA TYR A 281 9.22 23.09 4.30
C TYR A 281 8.61 24.38 4.84
N VAL A 282 7.28 24.47 4.76
CA VAL A 282 6.49 25.59 5.27
C VAL A 282 5.38 25.04 6.16
N ILE A 283 5.27 25.58 7.38
CA ILE A 283 4.10 25.35 8.24
C ILE A 283 3.15 26.53 8.02
N TYR A 284 1.87 26.27 7.77
CA TYR A 284 0.85 27.32 7.63
C TYR A 284 -0.16 27.24 8.76
N ASP A 285 -0.66 28.40 9.20
CA ASP A 285 -1.62 28.51 10.29
C ASP A 285 -3.04 28.20 9.82
N SER A 286 -3.40 28.58 8.58
CA SER A 286 -4.73 28.32 8.01
C SER A 286 -4.73 28.04 6.51
N PHE A 287 -5.69 27.21 6.09
CA PHE A 287 -5.97 26.87 4.69
C PHE A 287 -7.37 27.35 4.30
N VAL A 288 -7.46 28.28 3.35
CA VAL A 288 -8.69 29.00 3.01
C VAL A 288 -9.03 28.82 1.53
N ASP A 289 -10.26 28.42 1.23
CA ASP A 289 -10.82 28.37 -0.14
C ASP A 289 -11.22 29.80 -0.58
N ASN A 290 -10.67 30.26 -1.71
CA ASN A 290 -10.95 31.59 -2.24
C ASN A 290 -12.22 31.62 -3.11
N GLY A 291 -12.83 30.47 -3.42
CA GLY A 291 -14.07 30.35 -4.20
C GLY A 291 -13.90 30.45 -5.72
N ASP A 292 -12.67 30.57 -6.21
CA ASP A 292 -12.32 30.67 -7.64
C ASP A 292 -11.48 29.49 -8.14
N GLY A 293 -11.35 28.43 -7.32
CA GLY A 293 -10.51 27.27 -7.60
C GLY A 293 -9.10 27.38 -7.04
N THR A 294 -8.75 28.52 -6.44
CA THR A 294 -7.49 28.73 -5.70
C THR A 294 -7.71 28.65 -4.20
N TYR A 295 -6.63 28.43 -3.47
CA TYR A 295 -6.61 28.37 -2.02
C TYR A 295 -5.45 29.21 -1.47
N THR A 296 -5.62 29.77 -0.28
CA THR A 296 -4.58 30.56 0.39
C THR A 296 -4.09 29.80 1.62
N LEU A 297 -2.79 29.53 1.67
CA LEU A 297 -2.06 29.17 2.87
C LEU A 297 -1.68 30.46 3.59
N SER A 298 -2.25 30.72 4.77
CA SER A 298 -1.98 31.96 5.53
C SER A 298 -1.22 31.66 6.82
N GLY A 299 -0.43 32.63 7.28
CA GLY A 299 0.43 32.46 8.46
C GLY A 299 1.62 31.54 8.18
N CYS A 300 2.16 31.59 6.97
CA CYS A 300 3.25 30.73 6.54
C CYS A 300 4.53 31.02 7.34
N GLN A 301 4.94 30.05 8.15
CA GLN A 301 6.26 29.94 8.74
C GLN A 301 7.17 29.20 7.77
N ARG A 302 8.06 29.96 7.14
CA ARG A 302 8.98 29.54 6.08
C ARG A 302 10.23 28.85 6.63
N GLY A 303 10.96 28.08 5.81
CA GLY A 303 12.24 27.46 6.17
C GLY A 303 12.20 26.51 7.39
N GLN A 304 11.18 25.66 7.46
CA GLN A 304 10.98 24.74 8.59
C GLN A 304 11.74 23.43 8.41
N LYS A 305 11.76 22.57 9.45
CA LYS A 305 12.37 21.22 9.40
C LYS A 305 13.83 21.20 8.90
N GLY A 306 14.58 22.29 9.12
CA GLY A 306 15.99 22.42 8.73
C GLY A 306 16.23 22.89 7.30
N THR A 307 15.19 23.28 6.55
CA THR A 307 15.35 23.98 5.26
C THR A 307 15.53 25.48 5.47
N ALA A 308 15.92 26.19 4.41
CA ALA A 308 15.95 27.65 4.39
C ALA A 308 14.75 28.20 3.63
N ALA A 309 14.31 29.42 3.96
CA ALA A 309 13.30 30.11 3.18
C ALA A 309 13.91 30.60 1.85
N SER A 310 13.27 30.30 0.72
CA SER A 310 13.75 30.66 -0.64
C SER A 310 12.70 31.35 -1.50
N ALA A 311 13.11 31.96 -2.62
CA ALA A 311 12.13 32.32 -3.64
C ALA A 311 11.65 31.05 -4.36
N HIS A 312 10.40 31.05 -4.82
CA HIS A 312 9.88 29.99 -5.68
C HIS A 312 9.06 30.55 -6.84
N ALA A 313 9.16 29.93 -8.00
CA ALA A 313 8.46 30.40 -9.21
C ALA A 313 6.94 30.14 -9.15
N ASN A 314 6.19 30.81 -10.03
CA ASN A 314 4.85 30.36 -10.39
C ASN A 314 4.88 28.89 -10.81
N ASP A 315 3.79 28.15 -10.56
CA ASP A 315 3.63 26.74 -10.86
C ASP A 315 4.62 25.80 -10.12
N ALA A 316 5.41 26.31 -9.17
CA ALA A 316 6.27 25.45 -8.35
C ALA A 316 5.42 24.42 -7.60
N LEU A 317 5.86 23.15 -7.62
CA LEU A 317 5.10 22.04 -7.06
C LEU A 317 5.06 22.14 -5.54
N VAL A 318 3.85 22.22 -5.00
CA VAL A 318 3.58 22.19 -3.56
C VAL A 318 3.06 20.79 -3.19
N GLN A 319 3.62 20.21 -2.14
CA GLN A 319 3.23 18.92 -1.60
C GLN A 319 2.72 19.09 -0.16
N GLN A 320 1.42 18.93 0.07
CA GLN A 320 0.90 18.79 1.42
C GLN A 320 1.24 17.42 1.96
N ILE A 321 1.84 17.38 3.14
CA ILE A 321 2.35 16.16 3.76
C ILE A 321 1.60 15.91 5.06
N THR A 322 0.99 14.73 5.17
CA THR A 322 0.39 14.24 6.42
C THR A 322 0.95 12.86 6.76
N ASP A 323 1.53 12.73 7.95
CA ASP A 323 2.14 11.49 8.41
C ASP A 323 1.15 10.67 9.26
N TYR A 324 1.06 9.37 8.98
CA TYR A 324 0.27 8.42 9.74
C TYR A 324 1.12 7.25 10.19
N CYS A 325 1.07 6.89 11.47
CA CYS A 325 1.66 5.65 11.95
C CYS A 325 0.74 4.47 11.62
N VAL A 326 1.27 3.42 11.00
CA VAL A 326 0.48 2.23 10.60
C VAL A 326 0.46 1.11 11.64
N ILE A 327 1.05 1.34 12.82
CA ILE A 327 1.28 0.31 13.84
C ILE A 327 0.11 0.25 14.84
N PRO A 328 -0.72 -0.80 14.88
CA PRO A 328 -1.83 -0.90 15.83
C PRO A 328 -1.37 -0.87 17.29
N GLY A 329 -1.89 0.07 18.07
CA GLY A 329 -1.45 0.32 19.45
C GLY A 329 0.00 0.82 19.59
N GLY A 330 0.70 1.08 18.48
CA GLY A 330 2.10 1.53 18.47
C GLY A 330 2.23 3.03 18.22
N TRP A 331 3.47 3.44 17.97
CA TRP A 331 3.83 4.80 17.56
C TRP A 331 5.17 4.76 16.82
N THR A 332 5.48 5.81 16.05
CA THR A 332 6.77 5.98 15.35
C THR A 332 7.29 7.39 15.58
N ALA A 333 8.60 7.54 15.71
CA ALA A 333 9.31 8.79 15.96
C ALA A 333 10.72 8.72 15.34
N LYS A 334 11.54 9.75 15.55
CA LYS A 334 12.95 9.78 15.14
C LYS A 334 13.85 10.10 16.32
N ILE A 335 15.09 9.61 16.29
CA ILE A 335 16.13 10.07 17.21
C ILE A 335 16.46 11.53 16.87
N ALA A 336 16.35 12.43 17.86
CA ALA A 336 16.48 13.86 17.66
C ALA A 336 17.89 14.41 17.94
N ASP A 337 18.59 13.81 18.90
CA ASP A 337 19.96 14.18 19.28
C ASP A 337 21.00 13.47 18.42
N ALA A 338 22.28 13.50 18.86
CA ALA A 338 23.41 12.99 18.12
C ALA A 338 23.35 11.48 17.80
N GLY A 339 22.40 10.74 18.37
CA GLY A 339 22.26 9.30 18.16
C GLY A 339 22.51 8.47 19.41
N LEU A 340 22.48 7.16 19.22
CA LEU A 340 22.88 6.15 20.20
C LEU A 340 24.25 5.60 19.78
N ASP A 341 25.21 5.56 20.70
CA ASP A 341 26.46 4.84 20.48
C ASP A 341 26.24 3.31 20.50
N ASN A 342 27.28 2.49 20.58
CA ASN A 342 27.16 1.03 20.70
C ASN A 342 27.63 0.48 22.07
N THR A 343 27.84 1.34 23.08
CA THR A 343 28.44 0.96 24.36
C THR A 343 27.62 1.40 25.58
N ALA A 344 26.86 2.49 25.49
CA ALA A 344 26.03 2.97 26.59
C ALA A 344 24.83 2.03 26.83
N ASN A 345 24.72 1.51 28.06
CA ASN A 345 23.56 0.74 28.52
C ASN A 345 23.41 0.90 30.05
N PRO A 346 22.32 1.50 30.56
CA PRO A 346 21.23 2.10 29.79
C PRO A 346 21.70 3.31 28.96
N ALA A 347 21.03 3.55 27.84
CA ALA A 347 21.25 4.73 27.00
C ALA A 347 20.08 5.70 27.13
N THR A 348 20.32 7.01 27.01
CA THR A 348 19.27 8.02 27.03
C THR A 348 19.36 8.87 25.78
N PHE A 349 18.22 9.13 25.15
CA PHE A 349 18.13 9.98 23.97
C PHE A 349 16.80 10.72 23.95
N THR A 350 16.72 11.74 23.10
CA THR A 350 15.51 12.51 22.84
C THR A 350 14.89 12.10 21.52
N TYR A 351 13.56 12.04 21.46
CA TYR A 351 12.83 11.79 20.22
C TYR A 351 12.16 13.05 19.67
N SER A 352 11.96 13.06 18.35
CA SER A 352 11.20 14.06 17.60
C SER A 352 10.21 13.39 16.65
N ASP A 353 9.36 14.20 16.02
CA ASP A 353 8.41 13.76 15.00
C ASP A 353 7.49 12.60 15.46
N LEU A 354 7.09 12.55 16.73
CA LEU A 354 6.21 11.48 17.23
C LEU A 354 4.87 11.47 16.47
N VAL A 355 4.51 10.31 15.94
CA VAL A 355 3.19 10.04 15.35
C VAL A 355 2.60 8.80 16.00
N LEU A 356 1.43 8.96 16.60
CA LEU A 356 0.71 7.87 17.26
C LEU A 356 0.02 6.98 16.22
N GLY A 357 0.11 5.67 16.43
CA GLY A 357 -0.69 4.69 15.71
C GLY A 357 -2.14 4.65 16.20
N PRO A 358 -3.00 3.87 15.54
CA PRO A 358 -4.39 3.73 15.95
C PRO A 358 -4.44 3.05 17.33
N GLY A 359 -5.08 3.71 18.30
CA GLY A 359 -5.07 3.27 19.70
C GLY A 359 -3.70 3.35 20.39
N GLY A 360 -2.73 4.05 19.78
CA GLY A 360 -1.41 4.30 20.36
C GLY A 360 -1.46 5.35 21.47
N ALA A 361 -0.48 5.29 22.36
CA ALA A 361 -0.26 6.27 23.41
C ALA A 361 1.17 6.81 23.33
N ASN A 362 1.45 7.90 24.06
CA ASN A 362 2.81 8.43 24.17
C ASN A 362 3.78 7.37 24.73
N PRO A 363 5.09 7.49 24.43
CA PRO A 363 6.12 6.56 24.92
C PRO A 363 6.00 6.31 26.42
N ALA A 364 6.02 5.05 26.81
CA ALA A 364 5.86 4.62 28.20
C ALA A 364 6.95 3.64 28.63
N VAL A 365 7.20 3.56 29.94
CA VAL A 365 8.09 2.55 30.52
C VAL A 365 7.58 1.15 30.17
N ASN A 366 8.51 0.25 29.84
CA ASN A 366 8.31 -1.10 29.33
C ASN A 366 7.87 -1.21 27.85
N ASP A 367 7.73 -0.10 27.12
CA ASP A 367 7.59 -0.18 25.67
C ASP A 367 8.84 -0.83 25.05
N VAL A 368 8.61 -1.76 24.12
CA VAL A 368 9.67 -2.33 23.29
C VAL A 368 9.70 -1.59 21.97
N LEU A 369 10.85 -0.99 21.68
CA LEU A 369 11.10 -0.25 20.45
C LEU A 369 11.89 -1.10 19.48
N GLN A 370 11.67 -0.88 18.20
CA GLN A 370 12.53 -1.31 17.12
C GLN A 370 13.28 -0.08 16.60
N CYS A 371 14.60 -0.17 16.52
CA CYS A 371 15.49 0.82 15.91
C CYS A 371 16.42 0.08 14.95
N GLN A 372 16.17 0.20 13.65
CA GLN A 372 16.82 -0.66 12.64
C GLN A 372 16.68 -2.15 13.01
N ASN A 373 17.78 -2.88 13.25
CA ASN A 373 17.76 -4.29 13.68
C ASN A 373 17.84 -4.47 15.22
N GLU A 374 18.00 -3.41 16.00
CA GLU A 374 18.05 -3.48 17.46
C GLU A 374 16.65 -3.29 18.06
N GLN A 375 16.36 -4.04 19.13
CA GLN A 375 15.23 -3.77 20.02
C GLN A 375 15.70 -3.16 21.34
N LEU A 376 14.93 -2.20 21.83
CA LEU A 376 15.22 -1.40 23.02
C LEU A 376 14.03 -1.49 23.98
N ILE A 377 14.25 -1.56 25.29
CA ILE A 377 13.17 -1.47 26.29
C ILE A 377 13.24 -0.12 26.98
N ILE A 378 12.17 0.66 26.96
CA ILE A 378 12.10 1.91 27.72
C ILE A 378 12.08 1.60 29.22
N THR A 379 13.01 2.19 29.96
CA THR A 379 13.16 2.06 31.42
C THR A 379 12.80 3.34 32.17
N ALA A 380 12.88 4.50 31.53
CA ALA A 380 12.39 5.77 32.07
C ALA A 380 11.92 6.71 30.95
N VAL A 381 10.96 7.59 31.26
CA VAL A 381 10.45 8.63 30.36
C VAL A 381 10.43 9.95 31.11
N ASN A 382 11.03 10.99 30.54
CA ASN A 382 11.00 12.35 31.05
C ASN A 382 10.78 13.34 29.89
N GLY A 383 9.52 13.74 29.68
CA GLY A 383 9.14 14.54 28.50
C GLY A 383 9.42 13.77 27.21
N ASN A 384 10.18 14.37 26.29
CA ASN A 384 10.62 13.72 25.05
C ASN A 384 11.97 12.97 25.19
N SER A 385 12.53 12.89 26.40
CA SER A 385 13.72 12.10 26.69
C SER A 385 13.32 10.73 27.21
N ILE A 386 13.89 9.68 26.63
CA ILE A 386 13.66 8.29 27.05
C ILE A 386 14.97 7.59 27.34
N THR A 387 15.00 6.86 28.45
CA THR A 387 16.12 6.00 28.84
C THR A 387 15.76 4.56 28.51
N VAL A 388 16.65 3.85 27.81
CA VAL A 388 16.41 2.50 27.31
C VAL A 388 17.47 1.51 27.80
N SER A 389 17.03 0.28 28.07
CA SER A 389 17.91 -0.89 28.06
C SER A 389 18.04 -1.42 26.64
N ARG A 390 19.24 -1.82 26.27
CA ARG A 390 19.63 -2.13 24.89
C ARG A 390 19.75 -3.62 24.61
N GLY A 391 19.70 -4.00 23.33
CA GLY A 391 19.79 -5.40 22.92
C GLY A 391 18.65 -6.28 23.45
N ALA A 392 17.45 -5.71 23.57
CA ALA A 392 16.29 -6.43 24.07
C ALA A 392 15.96 -7.63 23.17
N ASN A 393 15.36 -8.66 23.76
CA ASN A 393 14.89 -9.86 23.06
C ASN A 393 16.00 -10.58 22.23
N GLY A 394 17.27 -10.43 22.63
CA GLY A 394 18.41 -11.05 21.94
C GLY A 394 18.85 -10.35 20.67
N SER A 395 18.37 -9.13 20.41
CA SER A 395 18.87 -8.31 19.31
C SER A 395 20.28 -7.78 19.61
N THR A 396 21.05 -7.50 18.56
CA THR A 396 22.42 -7.01 18.70
C THR A 396 22.44 -5.50 18.90
N VAL A 397 23.17 -5.03 19.92
CA VAL A 397 23.43 -3.62 20.19
C VAL A 397 24.21 -2.98 19.03
N ALA A 398 23.73 -1.88 18.47
CA ALA A 398 24.33 -1.21 17.32
C ALA A 398 24.32 0.32 17.46
N ALA A 399 25.29 1.03 16.89
CA ALA A 399 25.21 2.49 16.86
C ALA A 399 24.07 2.95 15.92
N HIS A 400 23.34 3.98 16.32
CA HIS A 400 22.25 4.58 15.55
C HIS A 400 22.45 6.09 15.45
N ALA A 401 22.43 6.64 14.24
CA ALA A 401 22.64 8.07 14.01
C ALA A 401 21.40 8.91 14.37
N GLN A 402 21.58 10.23 14.42
CA GLN A 402 20.49 11.21 14.40
C GLN A 402 19.53 10.95 13.23
N GLY A 403 18.24 11.17 13.45
CA GLY A 403 17.21 11.10 12.41
C GLY A 403 16.75 9.68 12.05
N ILE A 404 17.40 8.64 12.59
CA ILE A 404 16.97 7.25 12.41
C ILE A 404 15.59 7.07 13.03
N GLY A 405 14.71 6.40 12.28
CA GLY A 405 13.38 6.06 12.74
C GLY A 405 13.39 5.03 13.85
N ILE A 406 12.55 5.26 14.84
CA ILE A 406 12.27 4.37 15.94
C ILE A 406 10.77 4.14 16.01
N ALA A 407 10.37 2.92 16.34
CA ALA A 407 8.96 2.58 16.43
C ALA A 407 8.69 1.65 17.60
N ARG A 408 7.61 1.92 18.34
CA ARG A 408 7.07 0.95 19.30
C ARG A 408 6.51 -0.23 18.53
N ILE A 409 7.04 -1.41 18.83
CA ILE A 409 6.52 -2.69 18.36
C ILE A 409 5.07 -2.81 18.82
N SER A 410 4.16 -3.15 17.92
CA SER A 410 2.73 -3.28 18.25
C SER A 410 2.55 -4.26 19.41
N PRO A 411 1.88 -3.87 20.51
CA PRO A 411 1.54 -4.79 21.59
C PRO A 411 0.43 -5.78 21.19
N GLN A 412 -0.19 -5.57 20.04
CA GLN A 412 -1.28 -6.39 19.52
C GLN A 412 -0.78 -7.49 18.57
N MET A 413 0.51 -7.52 18.24
CA MET A 413 1.07 -8.43 17.24
C MET A 413 2.21 -9.27 17.82
N THR A 414 2.37 -10.48 17.29
CA THR A 414 3.54 -11.30 17.59
C THR A 414 4.80 -10.60 17.04
N ASN A 415 5.93 -10.76 17.74
CA ASN A 415 7.24 -10.24 17.35
C ASN A 415 8.11 -11.43 16.93
N ASP A 416 8.29 -11.61 15.63
CA ASP A 416 8.90 -12.78 15.01
C ASP A 416 10.32 -12.46 14.52
N ASN A 417 11.18 -13.49 14.51
CA ASN A 417 12.58 -13.41 14.05
C ASN A 417 13.39 -12.27 14.71
N VAL A 418 13.22 -12.08 16.02
CA VAL A 418 13.71 -10.90 16.74
C VAL A 418 15.24 -10.68 16.64
N ALA A 419 16.01 -11.77 16.67
CA ALA A 419 17.47 -11.71 16.58
C ALA A 419 18.00 -11.68 15.13
N ALA A 420 17.12 -11.74 14.13
CA ALA A 420 17.54 -11.72 12.73
C ALA A 420 17.99 -10.30 12.32
N THR A 421 19.02 -10.23 11.49
CA THR A 421 19.62 -8.97 11.04
C THR A 421 19.40 -8.73 9.54
N GLY A 422 19.75 -7.53 9.07
CA GLY A 422 19.62 -7.13 7.68
C GLY A 422 18.20 -6.67 7.30
N ASP A 423 17.93 -6.61 5.99
CA ASP A 423 16.66 -6.09 5.47
C ASP A 423 15.44 -6.96 5.82
N TYR A 424 15.68 -8.20 6.25
CA TYR A 424 14.67 -9.22 6.56
C TYR A 424 14.70 -9.68 8.03
N GLY A 425 15.20 -8.84 8.95
CA GLY A 425 15.26 -9.09 10.40
C GLY A 425 13.91 -9.28 11.11
N ALA A 426 13.72 -8.69 12.29
CA ALA A 426 12.47 -8.79 13.06
C ALA A 426 11.22 -8.25 12.32
N TYR A 427 10.09 -8.97 12.36
CA TYR A 427 8.80 -8.49 11.83
C TYR A 427 7.67 -8.81 12.79
N GLN A 428 6.50 -8.23 12.55
CA GLN A 428 5.30 -8.47 13.33
C GLN A 428 4.18 -9.07 12.50
N PHE A 429 3.38 -9.93 13.13
CA PHE A 429 2.21 -10.52 12.50
C PHE A 429 1.02 -10.61 13.45
N ASN A 430 -0.16 -10.28 12.94
CA ASN A 430 -1.42 -10.77 13.50
C ASN A 430 -2.60 -10.65 12.52
N ARG A 431 -3.80 -11.08 12.91
CA ARG A 431 -5.00 -11.03 12.05
C ARG A 431 -5.85 -9.79 12.30
N ILE A 432 -6.41 -9.24 11.23
CA ILE A 432 -7.17 -8.00 11.22
C ILE A 432 -8.47 -8.15 12.02
N VAL A 433 -8.70 -7.21 12.95
CA VAL A 433 -9.94 -7.11 13.72
C VAL A 433 -10.80 -5.95 13.21
N SER A 434 -10.23 -4.75 13.11
CA SER A 434 -10.91 -3.55 12.62
C SER A 434 -10.02 -2.68 11.72
N PHE A 435 -10.63 -1.78 10.95
CA PHE A 435 -9.94 -0.86 10.05
C PHE A 435 -9.87 0.57 10.62
N ARG A 436 -8.95 1.35 10.06
CA ARG A 436 -8.79 2.79 10.30
C ARG A 436 -10.08 3.57 10.05
N THR A 437 -10.22 4.69 10.75
CA THR A 437 -11.42 5.54 10.73
C THR A 437 -11.13 6.96 10.24
N GLU A 438 -9.86 7.33 10.14
CA GLU A 438 -9.40 8.60 9.61
C GLU A 438 -9.84 8.75 8.15
N PRO A 439 -10.53 9.85 7.77
CA PRO A 439 -11.14 10.00 6.44
C PRO A 439 -10.20 9.69 5.27
N GLU A 440 -8.94 10.14 5.35
CA GLU A 440 -7.94 9.93 4.30
C GLU A 440 -7.45 8.47 4.20
N LEU A 441 -7.53 7.69 5.30
CA LEU A 441 -7.07 6.30 5.35
C LEU A 441 -8.19 5.28 5.10
N LEU A 442 -9.46 5.68 5.14
CA LEU A 442 -10.62 4.78 5.02
C LEU A 442 -10.53 3.90 3.77
N ALA A 443 -10.19 4.51 2.64
CA ALA A 443 -10.16 3.81 1.37
C ALA A 443 -8.93 2.89 1.23
N LEU A 444 -7.92 3.00 2.09
CA LEU A 444 -6.73 2.14 2.09
C LEU A 444 -6.95 0.83 2.84
N GLY A 445 -8.01 0.74 3.66
CA GLY A 445 -8.33 -0.47 4.42
C GLY A 445 -7.19 -0.92 5.33
N LEU A 446 -6.44 0.02 5.89
CA LEU A 446 -5.37 -0.29 6.85
C LEU A 446 -5.97 -0.73 8.20
N PRO A 447 -5.33 -1.64 8.94
CA PRO A 447 -5.84 -2.08 10.24
C PRO A 447 -5.76 -0.99 11.30
N ALA A 448 -6.82 -0.84 12.11
CA ALA A 448 -6.79 -0.08 13.37
C ALA A 448 -6.48 -0.97 14.56
N SER A 449 -6.94 -2.24 14.52
CA SER A 449 -6.64 -3.23 15.54
C SER A 449 -6.47 -4.61 14.94
N VAL A 450 -5.67 -5.44 15.62
CA VAL A 450 -5.33 -6.80 15.21
C VAL A 450 -5.28 -7.73 16.42
N SER A 451 -5.46 -9.04 16.22
CA SER A 451 -5.37 -10.06 17.27
C SER A 451 -5.14 -11.45 16.66
N SER A 452 -4.77 -12.43 17.49
CA SER A 452 -4.54 -13.82 17.06
C SER A 452 -5.78 -14.49 16.49
N GLY A 453 -6.97 -14.10 16.98
CA GLY A 453 -8.25 -14.56 16.46
C GLY A 453 -8.69 -13.85 15.19
N GLY A 454 -8.27 -12.59 14.99
CA GLY A 454 -8.83 -11.70 13.98
C GLY A 454 -10.34 -11.48 14.16
N SER A 455 -10.98 -10.85 13.17
CA SER A 455 -12.44 -10.82 13.08
C SER A 455 -12.98 -11.91 12.17
N SER A 456 -14.22 -12.34 12.43
CA SER A 456 -14.95 -13.25 11.55
C SER A 456 -15.33 -12.62 10.21
N ARG A 457 -15.10 -11.31 10.01
CA ARG A 457 -15.42 -10.59 8.78
C ARG A 457 -14.19 -10.33 7.92
N PHE A 458 -13.13 -9.77 8.51
CA PHE A 458 -11.92 -9.38 7.79
C PHE A 458 -10.86 -10.46 7.91
N GLY A 459 -10.48 -10.82 9.14
CA GLY A 459 -9.81 -12.08 9.53
C GLY A 459 -8.50 -12.44 8.83
N ASP A 460 -8.04 -11.65 7.86
CA ASP A 460 -6.82 -11.89 7.12
C ASP A 460 -5.63 -11.30 7.87
N GLY A 461 -4.43 -11.69 7.45
CA GLY A 461 -3.18 -11.33 8.08
C GLY A 461 -2.75 -9.91 7.80
N PHE A 462 -2.13 -9.31 8.79
CA PHE A 462 -1.35 -8.09 8.69
C PHE A 462 0.09 -8.39 9.10
N TRP A 463 1.01 -8.26 8.15
CA TRP A 463 2.43 -8.41 8.39
C TRP A 463 3.09 -7.05 8.30
N LEU A 464 3.93 -6.70 9.29
CA LEU A 464 4.50 -5.38 9.40
C LEU A 464 5.96 -5.43 9.85
N ARG A 465 6.82 -4.70 9.14
CA ARG A 465 8.18 -4.38 9.60
C ARG A 465 8.25 -2.87 9.83
N VAL A 466 8.60 -2.48 11.05
CA VAL A 466 8.48 -1.09 11.52
C VAL A 466 9.77 -0.28 11.40
N TYR A 467 10.72 -0.76 10.60
CA TYR A 467 11.99 -0.07 10.30
C TYR A 467 12.29 -0.18 8.81
N GLY A 468 13.02 0.79 8.27
CA GLY A 468 13.35 0.92 6.86
C GLY A 468 12.12 1.15 5.97
N GLN A 469 12.37 1.30 4.66
CA GLN A 469 11.31 1.44 3.68
C GLN A 469 10.70 0.07 3.35
N ARG A 470 9.37 -0.01 3.32
CA ARG A 470 8.60 -1.21 2.97
C ARG A 470 7.54 -0.87 1.96
N ALA A 471 7.34 -1.76 1.00
CA ALA A 471 6.30 -1.63 -0.01
C ALA A 471 5.12 -2.54 0.33
N GLY A 472 3.91 -2.07 0.02
CA GLY A 472 2.66 -2.78 0.27
C GLY A 472 2.43 -3.91 -0.71
N LEU A 473 2.16 -5.09 -0.16
CA LEU A 473 1.60 -6.23 -0.87
C LEU A 473 0.17 -6.50 -0.41
N VAL A 474 -0.69 -6.87 -1.36
CA VAL A 474 -2.06 -7.35 -1.10
C VAL A 474 -2.26 -8.73 -1.71
N GLY A 475 -3.34 -9.41 -1.32
CA GLY A 475 -3.66 -10.75 -1.82
C GLY A 475 -3.14 -11.83 -0.88
N GLY A 476 -2.25 -12.68 -1.37
CA GLY A 476 -1.69 -13.79 -0.59
C GLY A 476 -1.10 -14.87 -1.49
N ASP A 477 -0.29 -15.76 -0.92
CA ASP A 477 0.27 -16.90 -1.64
C ASP A 477 -0.35 -18.24 -1.20
N TRP A 478 -0.02 -19.28 -1.96
CA TRP A 478 -0.49 -20.66 -1.78
C TRP A 478 -0.05 -21.33 -0.48
N ALA A 479 0.85 -20.74 0.30
CA ALA A 479 1.31 -21.27 1.58
C ALA A 479 0.67 -20.56 2.78
N ASN A 480 -0.11 -19.50 2.57
CA ASN A 480 -0.64 -18.67 3.66
C ASN A 480 -1.93 -19.22 4.31
N GLY A 481 -2.63 -20.14 3.66
CA GLY A 481 -3.83 -20.79 4.19
C GLY A 481 -4.90 -19.79 4.64
N SER A 482 -5.40 -19.97 5.86
CA SER A 482 -6.45 -19.12 6.45
C SER A 482 -6.04 -17.67 6.73
N ASN A 483 -4.76 -17.33 6.61
CA ASN A 483 -4.27 -15.97 6.83
C ASN A 483 -4.59 -15.02 5.66
N VAL A 484 -5.06 -15.53 4.53
CA VAL A 484 -5.40 -14.74 3.33
C VAL A 484 -6.77 -15.18 2.78
N ALA A 485 -7.70 -15.49 3.66
CA ALA A 485 -8.96 -16.15 3.31
C ALA A 485 -9.99 -15.23 2.61
N ARG A 486 -9.83 -13.92 2.69
CA ARG A 486 -10.91 -12.97 2.34
C ARG A 486 -10.51 -11.81 1.42
N GLY A 487 -9.21 -11.66 1.14
CA GLY A 487 -8.64 -10.62 0.29
C GLY A 487 -8.26 -9.32 1.02
N TRP A 488 -8.40 -9.29 2.34
CA TRP A 488 -8.06 -8.14 3.21
C TRP A 488 -6.60 -8.12 3.66
N ALA A 489 -5.83 -9.18 3.40
CA ALA A 489 -4.44 -9.26 3.79
C ALA A 489 -3.61 -8.07 3.28
N VAL A 490 -2.69 -7.62 4.14
CA VAL A 490 -1.69 -6.59 3.86
C VAL A 490 -0.34 -7.09 4.37
N ASN A 491 0.68 -7.06 3.52
CA ASN A 491 2.04 -7.37 3.94
C ASN A 491 2.97 -6.18 3.64
N LEU A 492 3.62 -5.69 4.70
CA LEU A 492 4.55 -4.56 4.74
C LEU A 492 5.91 -4.98 5.33
N ILE A 493 6.37 -6.21 5.04
CA ILE A 493 7.67 -6.70 5.57
C ILE A 493 8.82 -6.60 4.59
N TYR A 494 8.52 -6.42 3.30
CA TYR A 494 9.53 -6.48 2.23
C TYR A 494 9.95 -5.07 1.77
N PRO A 495 11.25 -4.85 1.52
CA PRO A 495 11.70 -3.62 0.88
C PRO A 495 11.16 -3.53 -0.55
N PRO A 496 11.03 -2.32 -1.12
CA PRO A 496 10.63 -2.13 -2.52
C PRO A 496 11.51 -2.88 -3.53
N SER A 497 12.77 -3.14 -3.18
CA SER A 497 13.74 -3.86 -4.00
C SER A 497 13.55 -5.38 -4.04
N TYR A 498 12.71 -5.94 -3.14
CA TYR A 498 12.48 -7.39 -3.06
C TYR A 498 11.81 -7.92 -4.33
N ALA A 499 12.29 -9.04 -4.83
CA ALA A 499 11.70 -9.76 -5.95
C ALA A 499 11.60 -11.24 -5.60
N ASN A 500 10.44 -11.85 -5.82
CA ASN A 500 10.24 -13.28 -5.57
C ASN A 500 9.18 -13.87 -6.51
N PHE A 501 9.24 -15.19 -6.69
CA PHE A 501 8.41 -15.97 -7.60
C PHE A 501 6.94 -16.06 -7.15
N PHE A 502 6.60 -15.66 -5.92
CA PHE A 502 5.21 -15.57 -5.45
C PHE A 502 4.61 -14.16 -5.54
N ILE A 503 5.38 -13.18 -6.04
CA ILE A 503 4.95 -11.78 -6.17
C ILE A 503 4.74 -11.43 -7.64
N ALA A 504 3.58 -10.88 -7.99
CA ALA A 504 3.25 -10.44 -9.34
C ALA A 504 2.74 -8.98 -9.35
N PRO A 505 2.95 -8.20 -10.42
CA PRO A 505 2.29 -6.92 -10.58
C PRO A 505 0.86 -7.12 -11.08
N ARG A 506 0.04 -6.09 -10.86
CA ARG A 506 -1.25 -5.93 -11.52
C ARG A 506 -1.42 -4.46 -11.87
N ALA A 507 -1.97 -4.15 -13.05
CA ALA A 507 -2.19 -2.77 -13.42
C ALA A 507 -3.65 -2.32 -13.32
N ALA A 508 -3.79 -1.01 -13.22
CA ALA A 508 -5.04 -0.30 -13.36
C ALA A 508 -4.88 0.86 -14.37
N LEU A 509 -6.03 1.40 -14.80
CA LEU A 509 -6.10 2.60 -15.63
C LEU A 509 -7.25 3.47 -15.12
N ARG A 510 -6.92 4.70 -14.70
CA ARG A 510 -7.92 5.72 -14.36
C ARG A 510 -8.44 6.39 -15.64
N LEU A 511 -9.76 6.53 -15.70
CA LEU A 511 -10.48 7.16 -16.82
C LEU A 511 -10.52 8.68 -16.72
#